data_AF-A0A392PXZ1-F1
#
_entry.id   AF-A0A392PXZ1-F1
#
_cell.length_a   1.000
_cell.length_b   1.000
_cell.length_c   1.000
_cell.angle_alpha   90.00
_cell.angle_beta   90.00
_cell.angle_gamma   90.00
#
_symmetry.space_group_name_H-M   'P 1'
#
loop_
_entity.id
_entity.type
_entity.pdbx_description
1 polymer ?
#
loop_
_entity_poly.entity_id
_entity_poly.type
_entity_poly.pdbx_seq_one_letter_code
_entity_poly.pdbx_strand_id
1 'polypeptide(L)'
;MFAEQFFNEKLIVQVLKIGVRIGVEVVMDPTDTFKGEKVLVKKEDVNMAIEKLMENGVEGEHRRNRVKEIKDMAYKAVENGGSSDSNCKLFIQEIVDQNSYHNQ
;
A
#
# COMPACT_ATOMS: atom_id res chain seq x y z
N MET A 1 -2.33 1.55 16.54
CA MET A 1 -2.60 1.16 15.14
C MET A 1 -1.29 1.26 14.36
N PHE A 2 -0.39 0.28 14.50
CA PHE A 2 0.99 0.36 13.95
C PHE A 2 1.48 -0.95 13.29
N ALA A 3 0.65 -2.00 13.26
CA ALA A 3 1.12 -3.34 12.90
C ALA A 3 1.33 -3.54 11.39
N GLU A 4 0.44 -3.00 10.55
CA GLU A 4 0.42 -3.29 9.11
C GLU A 4 1.37 -2.40 8.28
N GLN A 5 1.83 -1.28 8.83
CA GLN A 5 2.59 -0.27 8.09
C GLN A 5 3.92 -0.82 7.54
N PHE A 6 4.59 -1.72 8.25
CA PHE A 6 5.82 -2.36 7.79
C PHE A 6 5.59 -3.34 6.63
N PHE A 7 4.46 -4.04 6.65
CA PHE A 7 4.07 -4.91 5.54
C PHE A 7 3.67 -4.08 4.31
N ASN A 8 2.92 -3.00 4.53
CA ASN A 8 2.54 -2.08 3.45
C ASN A 8 3.77 -1.38 2.85
N GLU A 9 4.76 -0.99 3.67
CA GLU A 9 6.03 -0.45 3.17
C GLU A 9 6.77 -1.48 2.29
N LYS A 10 6.88 -2.73 2.73
CA LYS A 10 7.50 -3.80 1.92
C LYS A 10 6.74 -4.03 0.61
N LEU A 11 5.41 -4.05 0.64
CA LEU A 11 4.59 -4.16 -0.57
C LEU A 11 4.88 -3.01 -1.53
N ILE A 12 4.85 -1.76 -1.06
CA ILE A 12 5.04 -0.55 -1.87
C ILE A 12 6.46 -0.45 -2.44
N VAL A 13 7.48 -0.76 -1.63
CA VAL A 13 8.89 -0.54 -1.98
C VAL A 13 9.52 -1.76 -2.65
N GLN A 14 9.31 -2.97 -2.12
CA GLN A 14 10.02 -4.17 -2.57
C GLN A 14 9.26 -4.93 -3.66
N VAL A 15 7.93 -5.02 -3.53
CA VAL A 15 7.10 -5.80 -4.46
C VAL A 15 6.64 -4.93 -5.64
N LEU A 16 5.88 -3.88 -5.36
CA LEU A 16 5.34 -2.97 -6.38
C LEU A 16 6.42 -2.04 -6.94
N LYS A 17 7.48 -1.76 -6.17
CA LYS A 17 8.60 -0.88 -6.56
C LYS A 17 8.13 0.48 -7.06
N ILE A 18 7.21 1.09 -6.30
CA ILE A 18 6.61 2.40 -6.61
C ILE A 18 6.93 3.48 -5.57
N GLY A 19 7.48 3.11 -4.41
CA GLY A 19 7.84 4.05 -3.35
C GLY A 19 9.33 4.10 -3.03
N VAL A 20 9.69 5.07 -2.19
CA VAL A 20 11.03 5.21 -1.60
C VAL A 20 10.89 5.17 -0.08
N ARG A 21 11.75 4.37 0.57
CA ARG A 21 11.81 4.23 2.02
C ARG A 21 12.64 5.37 2.64
N ILE A 22 12.15 5.95 3.73
CA ILE A 22 12.78 7.08 4.44
C ILE A 22 13.67 6.60 5.62
N GLY A 23 13.58 5.32 6.00
CA GLY A 23 14.55 4.70 6.92
C GLY A 23 14.10 4.56 8.39
N VAL A 24 12.79 4.58 8.68
CA VAL A 24 12.30 4.20 10.02
C VAL A 24 12.46 2.68 10.18
N GLU A 25 13.38 2.26 11.05
CA GLU A 25 13.65 0.84 11.30
C GLU A 25 13.00 0.28 12.58
N VAL A 26 12.41 1.13 13.44
CA VAL A 26 11.91 0.71 14.76
C VAL A 26 10.50 1.25 15.01
N VAL A 27 9.61 0.36 15.49
CA VAL A 27 8.27 0.68 16.00
C VAL A 27 8.43 1.51 17.29
N MET A 28 7.82 2.70 17.37
CA MET A 28 7.66 3.37 18.67
C MET A 28 6.60 2.62 19.47
N ASP A 29 6.95 2.16 20.68
CA ASP A 29 5.97 1.71 21.65
C ASP A 29 5.12 2.92 22.11
N PRO A 30 3.78 2.89 21.99
CA PRO A 30 2.91 3.99 22.44
C PRO A 30 3.01 4.27 23.95
N THR A 31 3.52 3.33 24.74
CA THR A 31 3.73 3.47 26.19
C THR A 31 5.12 3.96 26.57
N ASP A 32 6.07 4.00 25.63
CA ASP A 32 7.34 4.69 25.80
C ASP A 32 7.08 6.20 25.72
N THR A 33 6.71 6.74 26.88
CA THR A 33 6.69 8.17 27.15
C THR A 33 8.03 8.73 26.72
N PHE A 34 8.04 9.58 25.68
CA PHE A 34 9.13 10.44 25.20
C PHE A 34 10.31 10.56 26.18
N LYS A 35 11.12 9.51 26.30
CA LYS A 35 12.48 9.58 26.83
C LYS A 35 13.24 10.11 25.64
N GLY A 36 13.46 11.43 25.65
CA GLY A 36 14.07 12.17 24.57
C GLY A 36 15.27 11.43 23.96
N GLU A 37 15.51 11.71 22.68
CA GLU A 37 16.69 11.28 21.90
C GLU A 37 16.62 9.97 21.10
N LYS A 38 15.48 9.65 20.47
CA LYS A 38 15.57 8.92 19.18
C LYS A 38 14.93 9.73 18.07
N VAL A 39 15.73 10.64 17.50
CA VAL A 39 15.46 11.17 16.16
C VAL A 39 15.63 10.00 15.18
N LEU A 40 14.53 9.32 14.86
CA LEU A 40 14.53 8.15 13.96
C LEU A 40 14.77 8.53 12.50
N VAL A 41 14.50 9.79 12.14
CA VAL A 41 14.67 10.34 10.79
C VAL A 41 15.15 11.78 10.92
N LYS A 42 16.27 12.12 10.28
CA LYS A 42 16.78 13.49 10.23
C LYS A 42 16.23 14.24 9.02
N LYS A 43 16.37 15.57 9.02
CA LYS A 43 15.97 16.41 7.88
C LYS A 43 16.67 15.97 6.60
N GLU A 44 17.93 15.58 6.70
CA GLU A 44 18.75 15.12 5.58
C GLU A 44 18.19 13.84 4.97
N ASP A 45 17.72 12.89 5.79
CA ASP A 45 17.10 11.64 5.33
C ASP A 45 15.81 11.91 4.55
N VAL A 46 15.00 12.86 5.04
CA VAL A 46 13.78 13.31 4.33
C VAL A 46 14.13 13.96 3.00
N ASN A 47 15.11 14.87 2.98
CA ASN A 47 15.54 15.55 1.76
C ASN A 47 16.02 14.54 0.70
N MET A 48 16.90 13.60 1.08
CA MET A 48 17.37 12.55 0.17
C MET A 48 16.24 11.68 -0.36
N ALA A 49 15.26 11.32 0.49
CA ALA A 49 14.14 10.52 0.06
C ALA A 49 13.24 11.27 -0.94
N ILE A 50 13.01 12.57 -0.72
CA ILE A 50 12.27 13.43 -1.66
C ILE A 50 13.03 13.54 -2.99
N GLU A 51 14.33 13.84 -2.94
CA GLU A 51 15.17 13.94 -4.14
C GLU A 51 15.14 12.64 -4.95
N LYS A 52 15.32 11.50 -4.27
CA LYS A 52 15.22 10.18 -4.91
C LYS A 52 13.82 9.92 -5.45
N LEU A 53 12.76 10.22 -4.71
CA LEU A 53 11.39 10.02 -5.19
C LEU A 53 11.10 10.83 -6.46
N MET A 54 11.56 12.08 -6.49
CA MET A 54 11.31 13.05 -7.56
C MET A 54 12.33 12.98 -8.69
N GLU A 55 13.33 12.10 -8.61
CA GLU A 55 14.38 12.02 -9.61
C GLU A 55 13.80 11.77 -11.03
N ASN A 56 14.40 12.42 -12.02
CA ASN A 56 14.07 12.23 -13.44
C ASN A 56 14.99 11.19 -14.10
N GLY A 57 15.73 10.43 -13.30
CA GLY A 57 16.51 9.30 -13.78
C GLY A 57 15.64 8.07 -14.09
N VAL A 58 16.28 7.04 -14.62
CA VAL A 58 15.67 5.76 -15.04
C VAL A 58 14.78 5.16 -13.94
N GLU A 59 15.26 5.11 -12.70
CA GLU A 59 14.50 4.53 -11.60
C GLU A 59 13.26 5.35 -11.22
N GLY A 60 13.33 6.68 -11.29
CA GLY A 60 12.17 7.56 -11.08
C GLY A 60 11.11 7.41 -12.15
N GLU A 61 11.52 7.30 -13.42
CA GLU A 61 10.61 7.02 -14.53
C GLU A 61 9.96 5.64 -14.42
N HIS A 62 10.73 4.60 -14.08
CA HIS A 62 10.21 3.26 -13.83
C HIS A 62 9.15 3.25 -12.73
N ARG A 63 9.38 3.95 -11.60
CA ARG A 63 8.37 4.08 -10.53
C ARG A 63 7.09 4.73 -11.06
N ARG A 64 7.21 5.85 -11.77
CA ARG A 64 6.05 6.57 -12.33
C ARG A 64 5.27 5.73 -13.34
N ASN A 65 5.95 4.95 -14.18
CA ASN A 65 5.31 4.08 -15.15
C ASN A 65 4.55 2.92 -14.47
N ARG A 66 5.16 2.26 -13.48
CA ARG A 66 4.47 1.22 -12.68
C ARG A 66 3.23 1.76 -11.98
N VAL A 67 3.29 2.99 -11.43
CA VAL A 67 2.12 3.63 -10.81
C VAL A 67 0.99 3.83 -11.81
N LYS A 68 1.29 4.24 -13.05
CA LYS A 68 0.28 4.39 -14.10
C LYS A 68 -0.38 3.04 -14.45
N GLU A 69 0.43 1.98 -14.60
CA GLU A 69 -0.09 0.64 -14.85
C GLU A 69 -0.98 0.14 -13.72
N ILE A 70 -0.55 0.32 -12.46
CA ILE A 70 -1.34 -0.05 -11.27
C ILE A 70 -2.64 0.73 -11.21
N LYS A 71 -2.61 2.04 -11.50
CA LYS A 71 -3.81 2.88 -11.58
C LYS A 71 -4.80 2.29 -12.60
N ASP A 72 -4.35 1.97 -13.80
CA ASP A 72 -5.21 1.45 -14.85
C ASP A 72 -5.77 0.06 -14.49
N MET A 73 -4.96 -0.80 -13.87
CA MET A 73 -5.41 -2.10 -13.36
C MET A 73 -6.47 -1.94 -12.26
N ALA A 74 -6.30 -0.98 -11.35
CA ALA A 74 -7.24 -0.73 -10.27
C ALA A 74 -8.62 -0.29 -10.80
N TYR A 75 -8.66 0.58 -11.81
CA TYR A 75 -9.92 0.96 -12.48
C TYR A 75 -10.57 -0.24 -13.17
N LYS A 76 -9.82 -0.99 -13.97
CA LYS A 76 -10.33 -2.19 -14.65
C LYS A 76 -10.85 -3.25 -13.69
N ALA A 77 -10.26 -3.37 -12.50
CA ALA A 77 -10.71 -4.34 -11.50
C ALA A 77 -12.12 -4.05 -10.96
N VAL A 78 -12.51 -2.77 -10.88
CA VAL A 78 -13.80 -2.33 -10.32
C VAL A 78 -14.87 -2.04 -11.37
N GLU A 79 -14.50 -1.91 -12.64
CA GLU A 79 -15.43 -1.80 -13.76
C GLU A 79 -16.32 -3.04 -13.90
N ASN A 80 -17.45 -2.91 -14.61
CA ASN A 80 -18.35 -4.03 -14.87
C ASN A 80 -17.63 -5.18 -15.59
N GLY A 81 -17.66 -6.38 -15.00
CA GLY A 81 -16.92 -7.55 -15.50
C GLY A 81 -15.45 -7.58 -15.07
N GLY A 82 -15.01 -6.61 -14.27
CA GLY A 82 -13.71 -6.57 -13.61
C GLY A 82 -13.60 -7.62 -12.51
N SER A 83 -12.37 -7.87 -12.05
CA SER A 83 -12.08 -8.90 -11.04
C SER A 83 -12.73 -8.63 -9.70
N SER A 84 -12.64 -7.42 -9.16
CA SER A 84 -13.26 -7.02 -7.90
C SER A 84 -14.79 -6.96 -8.02
N ASP A 85 -15.32 -6.44 -9.13
CA ASP A 85 -16.75 -6.44 -9.43
C ASP A 85 -17.33 -7.86 -9.43
N SER A 86 -16.69 -8.77 -10.18
CA SER A 86 -17.09 -10.17 -10.27
C SER A 86 -17.01 -10.88 -8.91
N ASN A 87 -15.94 -10.64 -8.14
CA ASN A 87 -15.78 -11.24 -6.83
C ASN A 87 -16.87 -10.79 -5.85
N CYS A 88 -17.22 -9.50 -5.84
CA CYS A 88 -18.32 -8.98 -5.02
C CYS A 88 -19.67 -9.58 -5.42
N LYS A 89 -19.95 -9.72 -6.72
CA LYS A 89 -21.17 -10.36 -7.23
C LYS A 89 -21.27 -11.82 -6.81
N LEU A 90 -20.17 -12.57 -6.95
CA LEU A 90 -20.10 -13.97 -6.51
C LEU A 90 -20.34 -14.11 -5.00
N PHE A 91 -19.73 -13.24 -4.20
CA PHE A 91 -19.93 -13.22 -2.75
C PHE A 91 -21.39 -12.97 -2.37
N ILE A 92 -22.06 -12.02 -3.02
CA ILE A 92 -23.49 -11.75 -2.79
C ILE A 92 -24.34 -12.96 -3.19
N GLN A 93 -24.06 -13.57 -4.35
CA GLN A 93 -24.78 -14.74 -4.82
C GLN A 93 -24.67 -15.89 -3.82
N GLU A 94 -23.47 -16.15 -3.30
CA GLU A 94 -23.24 -17.19 -2.29
C GLU A 94 -24.09 -16.97 -1.03
N ILE A 95 -24.18 -15.73 -0.53
CA ILE A 95 -25.03 -15.40 0.62
C ILE A 95 -26.52 -15.61 0.32
N VAL A 96 -26.98 -15.22 -0.87
CA VAL A 96 -28.38 -15.39 -1.29
C VAL A 96 -28.73 -16.88 -1.38
N ASP A 97 -27.85 -17.68 -1.97
CA ASP A 97 -28.05 -19.11 -2.11
C ASP A 97 -28.12 -19.78 -0.73
N GLN A 98 -27.18 -19.49 0.17
CA GLN A 98 -27.18 -20.00 1.55
C GLN A 98 -28.47 -19.68 2.30
N ASN A 99 -28.97 -18.45 2.21
CA ASN A 99 -30.24 -18.06 2.83
C ASN A 99 -31.45 -18.78 2.21
N SER A 100 -31.42 -19.03 0.89
CA SER A 100 -32.49 -19.74 0.19
C SER A 100 -32.55 -21.21 0.58
N TYR A 101 -31.40 -21.85 0.82
CA TYR A 101 -31.33 -23.21 1.35
C TYR A 101 -31.77 -23.30 2.82
N HIS A 102 -31.59 -22.26 3.62
CA HIS A 102 -31.96 -22.26 5.04
C HIS A 102 -33.46 -21.99 5.29
N ASN A 103 -34.17 -21.38 4.33
CA ASN A 103 -35.60 -21.05 4.42
C ASN A 103 -36.51 -22.06 3.69
N GLN A 104 -35.97 -23.20 3.23
CA GLN A 104 -36.72 -24.36 2.73
C GLN A 104 -36.81 -25.42 3.82
#